data_AF-A0A353PHS9-F1
#
_entry.id   AF-A0A353PHS9-F1
#
_cell.length_a   1.000
_cell.length_b   1.000
_cell.length_c   1.000
_cell.angle_alpha   90.00
_cell.angle_beta   90.00
_cell.angle_gamma   90.00
#
_symmetry.space_group_name_H-M   'P 1'
#
loop_
_entity.id
_entity.type
_entity.pdbx_description
1 polymer ?
#
loop_
_entity_poly.entity_id
_entity_poly.type
_entity_poly.pdbx_seq_one_letter_code
_entity_poly.pdbx_strand_id
1 'polypeptide(L)'
;MPKIFIAGDSTAAIKLEEKRPESGWGEFLADFISPYLEVRNFAQNGRSSKSFIEEGILDQIDKEITKDDYLLIQFGHNDEKKDDPKRYTTAYGTYQENLLKLILTARRHEAIPILITSITR
;
A
#
# COMPACT_ATOMS: atom_id res chain seq x y z
N MET A 1 9.34 9.18 -16.59
CA MET A 1 9.20 7.71 -16.65
C MET A 1 8.11 7.35 -15.66
N PRO A 2 7.15 6.50 -16.01
CA PRO A 2 6.09 6.11 -15.08
C PRO A 2 6.67 5.38 -13.87
N LYS A 3 6.12 5.64 -12.70
CA LYS A 3 6.48 5.02 -11.42
C LYS A 3 5.37 4.07 -10.98
N ILE A 4 5.76 3.08 -10.19
CA ILE A 4 4.86 2.17 -9.50
C ILE A 4 4.98 2.44 -8.00
N PHE A 5 3.93 2.97 -7.40
CA PHE A 5 3.82 3.15 -5.95
C PHE A 5 3.13 1.94 -5.31
N ILE A 6 3.65 1.50 -4.17
CA ILE A 6 3.05 0.39 -3.40
C ILE A 6 2.56 0.93 -2.06
N ALA A 7 1.25 0.91 -1.85
CA ALA A 7 0.61 1.13 -0.56
C ALA A 7 0.17 -0.23 0.01
N GLY A 8 0.73 -0.61 1.15
CA GLY A 8 0.35 -1.87 1.78
C GLY A 8 0.96 -2.09 3.15
N ASP A 9 0.81 -3.31 3.65
CA ASP A 9 1.28 -3.73 4.96
C ASP A 9 2.59 -4.55 4.91
N SER A 10 2.88 -5.25 6.01
CA SER A 10 3.99 -6.20 6.13
C SER A 10 4.16 -7.18 4.97
N THR A 11 3.11 -7.62 4.28
CA THR A 11 3.25 -8.57 3.16
C THR A 11 3.89 -7.95 1.92
N ALA A 12 3.85 -6.62 1.80
CA ALA A 12 4.45 -5.85 0.71
C ALA A 12 5.72 -5.10 1.13
N ALA A 13 5.88 -4.82 2.43
CA ALA A 13 6.94 -3.99 2.98
C ALA A 13 8.35 -4.60 2.83
N ILE A 14 9.32 -3.73 2.62
CA ILE A 14 10.75 -4.06 2.77
C ILE A 14 11.01 -4.42 4.24
N LYS A 15 11.75 -5.50 4.47
CA LYS A 15 12.05 -6.01 5.82
C LYS A 15 13.40 -5.49 6.31
N LEU A 16 13.45 -5.27 7.62
CA LEU A 16 14.70 -4.99 8.31
C LEU A 16 15.57 -6.26 8.33
N GLU A 17 16.89 -6.08 8.41
CA GLU A 17 17.85 -7.18 8.31
C GLU A 17 17.64 -8.24 9.39
N GLU A 18 17.29 -7.83 10.61
CA GLU A 18 17.01 -8.73 11.72
C GLU A 18 15.73 -9.54 11.58
N LYS A 19 14.87 -9.20 10.60
CA LYS A 19 13.63 -9.94 10.29
C LYS A 19 13.82 -10.94 9.16
N ARG A 20 14.98 -10.97 8.50
CA ARG A 20 15.28 -11.97 7.48
C ARG A 20 15.21 -13.39 8.08
N PRO A 21 14.74 -14.40 7.32
CA PRO A 21 14.45 -14.38 5.87
C PRO A 21 13.04 -13.90 5.50
N GLU A 22 12.27 -13.30 6.42
CA GLU A 22 10.99 -12.69 6.05
C GLU A 22 11.21 -11.61 4.97
N SER A 23 10.30 -11.51 4.02
CA SER A 23 10.32 -10.52 2.94
C SER A 23 8.91 -10.16 2.49
N GLY A 24 8.71 -8.93 2.04
CA GLY A 24 7.47 -8.53 1.35
C GLY A 24 7.61 -8.70 -0.16
N TRP A 25 6.50 -8.98 -0.87
CA TRP A 25 6.53 -9.14 -2.33
C TRP A 25 6.98 -7.87 -3.05
N GLY A 26 6.69 -6.69 -2.48
CA GLY A 26 7.05 -5.40 -3.06
C GLY A 26 8.55 -5.12 -3.06
N GLU A 27 9.35 -5.89 -2.31
CA GLU A 27 10.80 -5.80 -2.31
C GLU A 27 11.42 -6.31 -3.62
N PHE A 28 10.80 -7.32 -4.23
CA PHE A 28 11.33 -7.97 -5.43
C PHE A 28 10.64 -7.55 -6.71
N LEU A 29 9.57 -6.72 -6.64
CA LEU A 29 8.76 -6.37 -7.81
C LEU A 29 9.61 -5.79 -8.95
N ALA A 30 10.62 -4.97 -8.62
CA ALA A 30 11.51 -4.35 -9.60
C ALA A 30 12.24 -5.37 -10.49
N ASP A 31 12.51 -6.57 -9.97
CA ASP A 31 13.23 -7.63 -10.70
C ASP A 31 12.37 -8.31 -11.78
N PHE A 32 11.04 -8.12 -11.73
CA PHE A 32 10.07 -8.80 -12.61
C PHE A 32 9.35 -7.85 -13.58
N ILE A 33 9.66 -6.56 -13.55
CA ILE A 33 9.02 -5.56 -14.40
C ILE A 33 9.99 -4.92 -15.39
N SER A 34 9.44 -4.14 -16.32
CA SER A 34 10.22 -3.34 -17.26
C SER A 34 11.20 -2.41 -16.51
N PRO A 35 12.50 -2.35 -16.90
CA PRO A 35 13.47 -1.45 -16.29
C PRO A 35 13.17 0.04 -16.52
N TYR A 36 12.18 0.37 -17.37
CA TYR A 36 11.70 1.72 -17.60
C TYR A 36 10.66 2.19 -16.54
N LEU A 37 10.31 1.32 -15.59
CA LEU A 37 9.41 1.62 -14.48
C LEU A 37 10.20 1.64 -13.17
N GLU A 38 10.06 2.73 -12.40
CA GLU A 38 10.66 2.83 -11.06
C GLU A 38 9.66 2.34 -10.01
N VAL A 39 10.08 1.44 -9.11
CA VAL A 39 9.26 0.99 -7.98
C VAL A 39 9.53 1.83 -6.74
N ARG A 40 8.48 2.46 -6.21
CA ARG A 40 8.46 3.24 -4.96
C ARG A 40 7.64 2.48 -3.91
N ASN A 41 8.31 1.68 -3.07
CA ASN A 41 7.63 0.88 -2.06
C ASN A 41 7.40 1.66 -0.75
N PHE A 42 6.15 2.04 -0.49
CA PHE A 42 5.73 2.74 0.74
C PHE A 42 5.06 1.80 1.74
N ALA A 43 4.98 0.50 1.46
CA ALA A 43 4.35 -0.44 2.37
C ALA A 43 5.10 -0.53 3.69
N GLN A 44 4.36 -0.58 4.81
CA GLN A 44 4.95 -0.59 6.15
C GLN A 44 4.39 -1.71 7.02
N ASN A 45 5.30 -2.33 7.79
CA ASN A 45 4.96 -3.41 8.69
C ASN A 45 3.86 -3.01 9.69
N GLY A 46 2.86 -3.87 9.83
CA GLY A 46 1.76 -3.70 10.79
C GLY A 46 0.79 -2.57 10.47
N ARG A 47 0.79 -2.00 9.26
CA ARG A 47 -0.18 -0.96 8.89
C ARG A 47 -1.47 -1.59 8.39
N SER A 48 -2.57 -0.94 8.72
CA SER A 48 -3.89 -1.16 8.11
C SER A 48 -4.15 -0.07 7.08
N SER A 49 -5.23 -0.19 6.31
CA SER A 49 -5.68 0.92 5.45
C SER A 49 -5.90 2.22 6.26
N LYS A 50 -6.39 2.09 7.50
CA LYS A 50 -6.65 3.21 8.42
C LYS A 50 -5.36 3.85 8.90
N SER A 51 -4.50 3.08 9.56
CA SER A 51 -3.27 3.60 10.15
C SER A 51 -2.31 4.12 9.09
N PHE A 52 -2.30 3.54 7.88
CA PHE A 52 -1.50 4.05 6.76
C PHE A 52 -1.89 5.48 6.35
N ILE A 53 -3.19 5.79 6.38
CA ILE A 53 -3.72 7.12 6.09
C ILE A 53 -3.48 8.06 7.27
N GLU A 54 -3.83 7.63 8.49
CA GLU A 54 -3.71 8.45 9.70
C GLU A 54 -2.26 8.82 10.04
N GLU A 55 -1.29 7.95 9.71
CA GLU A 55 0.14 8.21 9.89
C GLU A 55 0.76 9.04 8.76
N GLY A 56 -0.04 9.52 7.79
CA GLY A 56 0.41 10.39 6.71
C GLY A 56 1.29 9.71 5.67
N ILE A 57 1.26 8.36 5.56
CA ILE A 57 2.03 7.64 4.55
C ILE A 57 1.40 7.85 3.17
N LEU A 58 0.06 7.87 3.08
CA LEU A 58 -0.65 8.24 1.85
C LEU A 58 -0.30 9.67 1.39
N ASP A 59 -0.09 10.60 2.32
CA ASP A 59 0.29 11.98 2.00
C ASP A 59 1.69 12.08 1.40
N GLN A 60 2.58 11.10 1.66
CA GLN A 60 3.89 11.05 1.02
C GLN A 60 3.75 10.60 -0.44
N ILE A 61 2.95 9.55 -0.69
CA ILE A 61 2.61 9.13 -2.06
C ILE A 61 1.95 10.28 -2.82
N ASP A 62 1.02 10.99 -2.18
CA ASP A 62 0.30 12.09 -2.79
C ASP A 62 1.19 13.23 -3.32
N LYS A 63 2.31 13.48 -2.65
CA LYS A 63 3.28 14.52 -3.06
C LYS A 63 4.14 14.09 -4.24
N GLU A 64 4.25 12.80 -4.50
CA GLU A 64 5.17 12.23 -5.50
C GLU A 64 4.47 11.62 -6.71
N ILE A 65 3.23 11.14 -6.55
CA ILE A 65 2.48 10.47 -7.62
C ILE A 65 1.99 11.49 -8.65
N THR A 66 2.14 11.13 -9.91
CA THR A 66 1.87 11.97 -11.06
C THR A 66 1.11 11.20 -12.14
N LYS A 67 0.70 11.90 -13.19
CA LYS A 67 -0.02 11.32 -14.32
C LYS A 67 0.67 10.07 -14.88
N ASP A 68 -0.15 9.08 -15.23
CA ASP A 68 0.25 7.79 -15.80
C ASP A 68 1.10 6.88 -14.88
N ASP A 69 1.31 7.27 -13.61
CA ASP A 69 1.87 6.39 -12.59
C ASP A 69 0.84 5.34 -12.14
N TYR A 70 1.30 4.30 -11.44
CA TYR A 70 0.46 3.26 -10.86
C TYR A 70 0.48 3.32 -9.33
N LEU A 71 -0.67 3.10 -8.69
CA LEU A 71 -0.77 2.90 -7.25
C LEU A 71 -1.32 1.51 -6.95
N LEU A 72 -0.45 0.59 -6.54
CA LEU A 72 -0.82 -0.75 -6.09
C LEU A 72 -1.25 -0.66 -4.64
N ILE A 73 -2.45 -1.16 -4.34
CA ILE A 73 -3.06 -1.06 -3.01
C ILE A 73 -3.37 -2.47 -2.50
N GLN A 74 -2.71 -2.87 -1.41
CA GLN A 74 -2.94 -4.16 -0.74
C GLN A 74 -3.06 -3.98 0.77
N PHE A 75 -4.26 -4.14 1.31
CA PHE A 75 -4.54 -4.11 2.75
C PHE A 75 -5.55 -5.20 3.13
N GLY A 76 -5.75 -5.40 4.44
CA GLY A 76 -6.73 -6.36 4.98
C GLY A 76 -6.27 -7.04 6.27
N HIS A 77 -5.01 -7.49 6.37
CA HIS A 77 -4.54 -8.29 7.52
C HIS A 77 -4.58 -7.55 8.85
N ASN A 78 -4.30 -6.26 8.84
CA ASN A 78 -4.31 -5.45 10.06
C ASN A 78 -5.66 -4.73 10.26
N ASP A 79 -6.44 -4.61 9.21
CA ASP A 79 -7.78 -4.01 9.21
C ASP A 79 -8.79 -4.84 10.03
N GLU A 80 -8.62 -6.16 10.09
CA GLU A 80 -9.52 -7.07 10.82
C GLU A 80 -9.27 -7.16 12.33
N LYS A 81 -8.21 -6.51 12.85
CA LYS A 81 -7.78 -6.61 14.26
C LYS A 81 -8.64 -5.77 15.21
N LYS A 82 -9.80 -6.30 15.58
CA LYS A 82 -10.80 -5.66 16.47
C LYS A 82 -10.24 -5.20 17.81
N ASP A 83 -9.22 -5.87 18.31
CA ASP A 83 -8.52 -5.59 19.57
C ASP A 83 -7.55 -4.40 19.48
N ASP A 84 -7.25 -3.90 18.28
CA ASP A 84 -6.40 -2.73 18.03
C ASP A 84 -7.20 -1.61 17.32
N PRO A 85 -7.85 -0.70 18.06
CA PRO A 85 -8.66 0.37 17.47
C PRO A 85 -7.92 1.32 16.54
N LYS A 86 -6.58 1.39 16.64
CA LYS A 86 -5.76 2.22 15.73
C LYS A 86 -5.66 1.61 14.34
N ARG A 87 -5.85 0.29 14.22
CA ARG A 87 -5.75 -0.45 12.97
C ARG A 87 -7.09 -0.96 12.46
N TYR A 88 -8.01 -1.27 13.38
CA TYR A 88 -9.29 -1.87 13.05
C TYR A 88 -10.12 -1.00 12.10
N THR A 89 -10.71 -1.65 11.11
CA THR A 89 -11.74 -1.11 10.23
C THR A 89 -12.94 -2.06 10.14
N THR A 90 -14.12 -1.50 9.87
CA THR A 90 -15.30 -2.32 9.56
C THR A 90 -15.27 -2.70 8.09
N ALA A 91 -15.45 -3.99 7.80
CA ALA A 91 -15.38 -4.51 6.42
C ALA A 91 -16.35 -3.80 5.47
N TYR A 92 -17.58 -3.56 5.93
CA TYR A 92 -18.58 -2.73 5.26
C TYR A 92 -18.67 -1.39 5.99
N GLY A 93 -17.89 -0.41 5.53
CA GLY A 93 -17.72 0.88 6.19
C GLY A 93 -16.29 1.40 6.05
N THR A 94 -15.59 1.57 7.17
CA THR A 94 -14.31 2.30 7.20
C THR A 94 -13.23 1.66 6.33
N TYR A 95 -13.26 0.33 6.12
CA TYR A 95 -12.34 -0.31 5.18
C TYR A 95 -12.56 0.17 3.74
N GLN A 96 -13.81 0.13 3.27
CA GLN A 96 -14.18 0.58 1.93
C GLN A 96 -13.96 2.08 1.75
N GLU A 97 -14.26 2.88 2.77
CA GLU A 97 -13.99 4.33 2.77
C GLU A 97 -12.50 4.63 2.63
N ASN A 98 -11.64 3.87 3.32
CA ASN A 98 -10.19 4.04 3.22
C ASN A 98 -9.64 3.59 1.87
N LEU A 99 -10.12 2.46 1.33
CA LEU A 99 -9.78 2.04 -0.05
C LEU A 99 -10.21 3.11 -1.07
N LEU A 100 -11.39 3.72 -0.89
CA LEU A 100 -11.85 4.80 -1.74
C LEU A 100 -10.93 6.02 -1.66
N LYS A 101 -10.47 6.41 -0.47
CA LYS A 101 -9.48 7.50 -0.32
C LYS A 101 -8.20 7.22 -1.10
N LEU A 102 -7.63 6.02 -0.97
CA LEU A 102 -6.44 5.58 -1.70
C LEU A 102 -6.64 5.66 -3.23
N ILE A 103 -7.79 5.16 -3.73
CA ILE A 103 -8.17 5.22 -5.15
C ILE A 103 -8.29 6.66 -5.63
N LEU A 104 -8.97 7.51 -4.87
CA LEU A 104 -9.19 8.91 -5.23
C LEU A 104 -7.87 9.70 -5.24
N THR A 105 -6.94 9.40 -4.33
CA THR A 105 -5.60 10.00 -4.33
C THR A 105 -4.85 9.72 -5.62
N ALA A 106 -4.89 8.49 -6.16
CA ALA A 106 -4.28 8.22 -7.46
C ALA A 106 -5.02 8.96 -8.59
N ARG A 107 -6.35 8.85 -8.63
CA ARG A 107 -7.16 9.39 -9.74
C ARG A 107 -7.09 10.90 -9.86
N ARG A 108 -6.98 11.65 -8.76
CA ARG A 108 -6.83 13.12 -8.82
C ARG A 108 -5.55 13.58 -9.53
N HIS A 109 -4.54 12.72 -9.58
CA HIS A 109 -3.28 12.95 -10.28
C HIS A 109 -3.24 12.28 -11.66
N GLU A 110 -4.38 11.78 -12.17
CA GLU A 110 -4.45 10.98 -13.39
C GLU A 110 -3.58 9.70 -13.35
N ALA A 111 -3.29 9.19 -12.14
CA ALA A 111 -2.63 7.92 -11.94
C ALA A 111 -3.64 6.75 -11.88
N ILE A 112 -3.15 5.53 -12.10
CA ILE A 112 -3.95 4.31 -12.25
C ILE A 112 -3.92 3.52 -10.93
N PRO A 113 -5.02 3.49 -10.14
CA PRO A 113 -5.09 2.65 -8.95
C PRO A 113 -5.36 1.19 -9.32
N ILE A 114 -4.63 0.27 -8.69
CA ILE A 114 -4.80 -1.18 -8.83
C ILE A 114 -5.02 -1.78 -7.44
N LEU A 115 -6.21 -2.33 -7.21
CA LEU A 115 -6.51 -3.07 -5.99
C LEU A 115 -5.97 -4.50 -6.11
N ILE A 116 -5.26 -4.94 -5.07
CA ILE A 116 -4.71 -6.29 -4.96
C ILE A 116 -5.29 -6.92 -3.70
N THR A 117 -5.93 -8.08 -3.84
CA THR A 117 -6.42 -8.83 -2.68
C THR A 117 -5.26 -9.27 -1.80
N SER A 118 -5.39 -9.10 -0.49
CA SER A 118 -4.36 -9.51 0.47
C SER A 118 -4.08 -11.01 0.41
N ILE A 119 -2.83 -11.37 0.69
CA ILE A 119 -2.37 -12.76 0.67
C ILE A 119 -3.11 -13.55 1.76
N THR A 120 -3.60 -14.75 1.51
CA THR A 120 -4.17 -15.60 2.58
C THR A 120 -3.04 -16.25 3.40
N ARG A 121 -3.26 -16.51 4.68
CA ARG A 121 -2.33 -17.25 5.56
C ARG A 121 -3.00 -18.50 6.10
#